data_AF-A0A2V6FK67-F1
#
_entry.id   AF-A0A2V6FK67-F1
#
_cell.length_a   1.000
_cell.length_b   1.000
_cell.length_c   1.000
_cell.angle_alpha   90.00
_cell.angle_beta   90.00
_cell.angle_gamma   90.00
#
_symmetry.space_group_name_H-M   'P 1'
#
loop_
_entity.id
_entity.type
_entity.pdbx_description
1 polymer ?
#
loop_
_entity_poly.entity_id
_entity_poly.type
_entity_poly.pdbx_seq_one_letter_code
_entity_poly.pdbx_strand_id
1 'polypeptide(L)'
;MWAAWLRFRLPLDPIADHGTWGYLSPALRKLTGAEFGHTYGRNFIYPGFIYLLLRGFGDFRAITATQHVLGLLAGAILLVTWQRLRVFVANPRIGPVAHSALGLLAAAIFLWASDPIQFEMGLRPEGISAFLISLNLYVAIQFIACFFVEGRRIASIAYGIATVFSSIALASAKPSFWLASIVMVLPVAMFFFQRGLMWEKVALGGGAAVSAVLLLLPEHFLSRNDKESETLLPSVLFAIHADLIRDQMAEDLRRDAKVPYSREWLERVYAALSAEIKEAIAANHFRTLGFDPDYLMYGKEYHKDSFAVQLRREFGGNVSALSTFYWFYYWRIWRERPLLVVKKIARQMAIFYAPKCPAYHLRKFLPLTDEYNRGMTSLSSEAYRKVWTTYPPAVEFMGRVELLARRAPIVQQPAYIRRPLGLLAETYVPLLLIALAASAAVLLQERYRKHLGWLAALVLVAYMYNAAACLEVAVIHSLDYRRYITVQMFPALLAQFLALWFVLESAIEMRTRAKSSCSDTGSMYRSGPDAGYG
;
A
#
# COMPACT_ATOMS: atom_id res chain seq x y z
N MET A 1 16.03 -16.42 13.34
CA MET A 1 17.32 -15.94 13.87
C MET A 1 18.11 -15.12 12.86
N TRP A 2 18.48 -15.65 11.68
CA TRP A 2 19.24 -14.88 10.67
C TRP A 2 18.58 -13.56 10.24
N ALA A 3 17.27 -13.56 9.97
CA ALA A 3 16.53 -12.35 9.60
C ALA A 3 16.54 -11.26 10.70
N ALA A 4 16.62 -11.65 11.97
CA ALA A 4 16.75 -10.73 13.09
C ALA A 4 18.16 -10.17 13.15
N TRP A 5 19.18 -11.03 13.00
CA TRP A 5 20.58 -10.59 12.90
C TRP A 5 20.79 -9.57 11.77
N LEU A 6 20.18 -9.78 10.60
CA LEU A 6 20.26 -8.83 9.48
C LEU A 6 19.74 -7.43 9.80
N ARG A 7 18.71 -7.32 10.66
CA ARG A 7 18.09 -6.06 11.08
C ARG A 7 18.91 -5.41 12.21
N PHE A 8 19.17 -6.14 13.28
CA PHE A 8 19.79 -5.59 14.49
C PHE A 8 21.32 -5.39 14.38
N ARG A 9 21.96 -5.86 13.31
CA ARG A 9 23.35 -5.47 12.99
C ARG A 9 23.45 -4.08 12.35
N LEU A 10 22.34 -3.52 11.86
CA LEU A 10 22.30 -2.20 11.24
C LEU A 10 22.12 -1.10 12.31
N PRO A 11 22.47 0.15 11.99
CA PRO A 11 22.18 1.27 12.88
C PRO A 11 20.69 1.34 13.22
N LEU A 12 20.38 1.56 14.49
CA LEU A 12 18.99 1.67 14.96
C LEU A 12 18.50 3.12 15.00
N ASP A 13 19.37 4.12 14.81
CA ASP A 13 18.94 5.51 14.71
C ASP A 13 18.12 5.67 13.42
N PRO A 14 16.85 6.08 13.51
CA PRO A 14 15.98 6.12 12.34
C PRO A 14 16.43 7.15 11.30
N ILE A 15 16.14 6.83 10.04
CA ILE A 15 16.37 7.71 8.88
C ILE A 15 15.19 8.68 8.75
N ALA A 16 15.50 9.96 8.70
CA ALA A 16 14.55 11.03 8.43
C ALA A 16 14.67 11.55 7.00
N ASP A 17 13.68 12.33 6.58
CA ASP A 17 13.62 13.05 5.30
C ASP A 17 12.60 14.21 5.38
N HIS A 18 12.42 14.96 4.29
CA HIS A 18 11.55 16.14 4.26
C HIS A 18 10.11 15.90 4.77
N GLY A 19 9.57 14.69 4.58
CA GLY A 19 8.22 14.34 5.01
C GLY A 19 8.11 13.88 6.47
N THR A 20 9.24 13.70 7.15
CA THR A 20 9.31 13.13 8.52
C THR A 20 8.67 14.04 9.56
N TRP A 21 8.68 15.37 9.34
CA TRP A 21 8.20 16.33 10.34
C TRP A 21 6.71 16.14 10.65
N GLY A 22 5.91 15.83 9.64
CA GLY A 22 4.49 15.56 9.80
C GLY A 22 4.18 14.34 10.68
N TYR A 23 5.14 13.41 10.82
CA TYR A 23 4.99 12.23 11.68
C TYR A 23 5.62 12.41 13.06
N LEU A 24 6.73 13.12 13.13
CA LEU A 24 7.49 13.27 14.37
C LEU A 24 7.00 14.43 15.24
N SER A 25 6.61 15.55 14.64
CA SER A 25 6.23 16.75 15.40
C SER A 25 5.03 16.58 16.34
N PRO A 26 3.96 15.82 16.00
CA PRO A 26 2.87 15.57 16.96
C PRO A 26 3.36 14.90 18.24
N ALA A 27 4.23 13.90 18.08
CA ALA A 27 4.80 13.16 19.20
C ALA A 27 5.68 14.05 20.07
N LEU A 28 6.59 14.80 19.46
CA LEU A 28 7.50 15.69 20.20
C LEU A 28 6.75 16.81 20.92
N ARG A 29 5.77 17.44 20.28
CA ARG A 29 4.92 18.46 20.92
C ARG A 29 4.31 17.94 22.22
N LYS A 30 3.77 16.73 22.20
CA LYS A 30 3.19 16.12 23.40
C LYS A 30 4.23 15.80 24.47
N LEU A 31 5.42 15.36 24.07
CA LEU A 31 6.52 15.07 25.00
C LEU A 31 7.09 16.34 25.65
N THR A 32 7.05 17.48 24.97
CA THR A 32 7.50 18.78 25.49
C THR A 32 6.39 19.59 26.18
N GLY A 33 5.26 18.96 26.50
CA GLY A 33 4.17 19.57 27.29
C GLY A 33 3.08 20.30 26.49
N ALA A 34 3.17 20.35 25.15
CA ALA A 34 2.11 20.89 24.31
C ALA A 34 1.02 19.84 24.00
N GLU A 35 -0.08 20.28 23.38
CA GLU A 35 -1.11 19.35 22.92
C GLU A 35 -0.63 18.47 21.76
N PHE A 36 -1.08 17.21 21.78
CA PHE A 36 -0.95 16.30 20.64
C PHE A 36 -1.99 16.70 19.59
N GLY A 37 -1.60 16.75 18.31
CA GLY A 37 -2.50 17.16 17.24
C GLY A 37 -1.97 16.77 15.87
N HIS A 38 -2.74 17.02 14.81
CA HIS A 38 -2.29 16.74 13.46
C HIS A 38 -1.23 17.73 12.99
N THR A 39 -0.42 17.28 12.05
CA THR A 39 0.50 18.14 11.31
C THR A 39 0.49 17.70 9.86
N TYR A 40 0.16 18.63 8.96
CA TYR A 40 0.07 18.41 7.52
C TYR A 40 -0.90 17.30 7.12
N GLY A 41 -2.07 17.22 7.78
CA GLY A 41 -3.11 16.24 7.49
C GLY A 41 -2.69 14.78 7.65
N ARG A 42 -1.65 14.49 8.44
CA ARG A 42 -1.21 13.13 8.77
C ARG A 42 -2.04 12.58 9.92
N ASN A 43 -2.63 11.42 9.70
CA ASN A 43 -3.45 10.71 10.68
C ASN A 43 -2.66 10.33 11.93
N PHE A 44 -3.35 10.29 13.08
CA PHE A 44 -2.72 10.11 14.39
C PHE A 44 -2.04 8.76 14.65
N ILE A 45 -2.35 7.69 13.91
CA ILE A 45 -1.90 6.32 14.24
C ILE A 45 -0.37 6.20 14.32
N TYR A 46 0.35 6.60 13.26
CA TYR A 46 1.82 6.48 13.25
C TYR A 46 2.52 7.51 14.16
N PRO A 47 2.10 8.79 14.22
CA PRO A 47 2.61 9.72 15.23
C PRO A 47 2.35 9.25 16.67
N GLY A 48 1.20 8.64 16.93
CA GLY A 48 0.86 8.05 18.23
C GLY A 48 1.78 6.87 18.59
N PHE A 49 2.08 6.01 17.60
CA PHE A 49 3.09 4.96 17.73
C PHE A 49 4.46 5.53 18.11
N ILE A 50 4.94 6.58 17.42
CA ILE A 50 6.20 7.26 17.76
C ILE A 50 6.15 7.83 19.18
N TYR A 51 5.06 8.52 19.53
CA TYR A 51 4.87 9.11 20.85
C TYR A 51 5.00 8.07 21.97
N LEU A 52 4.31 6.93 21.85
CA LEU A 52 4.35 5.88 22.86
C LEU A 52 5.76 5.31 23.06
N LEU A 53 6.51 5.12 21.96
CA LEU A 53 7.89 4.62 22.04
C LEU A 53 8.84 5.64 22.66
N LEU A 54 8.78 6.89 22.21
CA LEU A 54 9.62 7.94 22.77
C LEU A 54 9.27 8.24 24.24
N ARG A 55 7.99 8.18 24.61
CA ARG A 55 7.54 8.35 26.00
C ARG A 55 8.02 7.21 26.90
N GLY A 56 7.97 5.97 26.41
CA GLY A 56 8.32 4.78 27.19
C GLY A 56 9.82 4.54 27.32
N PHE A 57 10.58 4.77 26.26
CA PHE A 57 12.01 4.45 26.20
C PHE A 57 12.93 5.67 26.29
N GLY A 58 12.45 6.87 25.96
CA GLY A 58 13.28 8.07 25.93
C GLY A 58 14.41 8.02 24.89
N ASP A 59 14.29 7.19 23.84
CA ASP A 59 15.34 7.01 22.83
C ASP A 59 14.73 6.74 21.44
N PHE A 60 15.23 7.43 20.42
CA PHE A 60 14.83 7.27 19.02
C PHE A 60 15.14 5.88 18.45
N ARG A 61 16.16 5.19 18.97
CA ARG A 61 16.51 3.83 18.55
C ARG A 61 15.38 2.83 18.80
N ALA A 62 14.52 3.10 19.79
CA ALA A 62 13.35 2.28 20.09
C ALA A 62 12.36 2.20 18.90
N ILE A 63 12.30 3.25 18.07
CA ILE A 63 11.43 3.31 16.89
C ILE A 63 11.85 2.25 15.88
N THR A 64 13.09 2.32 15.40
CA THR A 64 13.64 1.35 14.44
C THR A 64 13.67 -0.07 15.02
N ALA A 65 14.04 -0.22 16.29
CA ALA A 65 14.03 -1.53 16.96
C ALA A 65 12.63 -2.16 16.95
N THR A 66 11.59 -1.37 17.29
CA THR A 66 10.21 -1.85 17.27
C THR A 66 9.72 -2.12 15.85
N GLN A 67 10.04 -1.25 14.89
CA GLN A 67 9.73 -1.44 13.48
C GLN A 67 10.36 -2.73 12.92
N HIS A 68 11.61 -3.04 13.29
CA HIS A 68 12.27 -4.31 12.97
C HIS A 68 11.55 -5.52 13.55
N VAL A 69 11.11 -5.45 14.82
CA VAL A 69 10.31 -6.52 15.44
C VAL A 69 8.99 -6.71 14.69
N LEU A 70 8.29 -5.63 14.35
CA LEU A 70 7.05 -5.68 13.59
C LEU A 70 7.25 -6.26 12.18
N GLY A 71 8.36 -5.94 11.51
CA GLY A 71 8.75 -6.53 10.24
C GLY A 71 9.01 -8.05 10.33
N LEU A 72 9.68 -8.51 11.40
CA LEU A 72 9.85 -9.94 11.67
C LEU A 72 8.50 -10.63 11.94
N LEU A 73 7.62 -10.00 12.72
CA LEU A 73 6.27 -10.48 12.99
C LEU A 73 5.45 -10.57 11.70
N ALA A 74 5.60 -9.64 10.76
CA ALA A 74 4.94 -9.70 9.46
C ALA A 74 5.32 -10.98 8.69
N GLY A 75 6.59 -11.37 8.72
CA GLY A 75 7.05 -12.63 8.13
C GLY A 75 6.51 -13.87 8.85
N ALA A 76 6.37 -13.83 10.18
CA ALA A 76 5.76 -14.91 10.95
C ALA A 76 4.24 -15.03 10.64
N ILE A 77 3.53 -13.91 10.57
CA ILE A 77 2.11 -13.86 10.19
C ILE A 77 1.92 -14.36 8.76
N LEU A 78 2.84 -14.05 7.84
CA LEU A 78 2.81 -14.61 6.48
C LEU A 78 2.80 -16.14 6.51
N LEU A 79 3.67 -16.77 7.32
CA LEU A 79 3.71 -18.23 7.45
C LEU A 79 2.43 -18.80 8.05
N VAL A 80 1.91 -18.18 9.11
CA VAL A 80 0.64 -18.61 9.74
C VAL A 80 -0.52 -18.49 8.74
N THR A 81 -0.56 -17.38 8.00
CA THR A 81 -1.53 -17.15 6.92
C THR A 81 -1.39 -18.21 5.84
N TRP A 82 -0.17 -18.51 5.41
CA TRP A 82 0.11 -19.52 4.39
C TRP A 82 -0.35 -20.92 4.80
N GLN A 83 -0.12 -21.31 6.04
CA GLN A 83 -0.62 -22.59 6.56
C GLN A 83 -2.15 -22.62 6.59
N ARG A 84 -2.77 -21.50 6.99
CA ARG A 84 -4.23 -21.38 7.03
C ARG A 84 -4.87 -21.51 5.65
N LEU A 85 -4.22 -20.99 4.61
CA LEU A 85 -4.71 -21.02 3.23
C LEU A 85 -4.99 -22.45 2.70
N ARG A 86 -4.39 -23.47 3.30
CA ARG A 86 -4.61 -24.88 2.89
C ARG A 86 -6.04 -25.37 3.10
N VAL A 87 -6.79 -24.77 4.03
CA VAL A 87 -8.19 -25.14 4.33
C VAL A 87 -9.13 -24.86 3.14
N PHE A 88 -8.72 -23.99 2.22
CA PHE A 88 -9.53 -23.59 1.07
C PHE A 88 -9.46 -24.54 -0.13
N VAL A 89 -8.70 -25.62 -0.04
CA VAL A 89 -8.60 -26.63 -1.11
C VAL A 89 -9.11 -27.97 -0.58
N ALA A 90 -10.20 -28.44 -1.17
CA ALA A 90 -10.71 -29.78 -0.87
C ALA A 90 -9.80 -30.82 -1.53
N ASN A 91 -9.17 -31.68 -0.73
CA ASN A 91 -8.20 -32.70 -1.15
C ASN A 91 -7.02 -32.11 -1.97
N PRO A 92 -6.11 -31.34 -1.32
CA PRO A 92 -4.96 -30.74 -1.99
C PRO A 92 -4.08 -31.80 -2.64
N ARG A 93 -3.72 -31.60 -3.91
CA ARG A 93 -2.85 -32.55 -4.65
C ARG A 93 -1.39 -32.29 -4.33
N ILE A 94 -1.06 -31.04 -3.97
CA ILE A 94 0.26 -30.70 -3.48
C ILE A 94 0.35 -31.13 -2.02
N GLY A 95 1.35 -31.96 -1.73
CA GLY A 95 1.58 -32.49 -0.41
C GLY A 95 1.86 -31.41 0.65
N PRO A 96 1.65 -31.71 1.94
CA PRO A 96 1.86 -30.78 3.06
C PRO A 96 3.25 -30.15 3.07
N VAL A 97 4.27 -30.95 2.74
CA VAL A 97 5.67 -30.54 2.75
C VAL A 97 5.94 -29.53 1.65
N ALA A 98 5.48 -29.80 0.42
CA ALA A 98 5.65 -28.89 -0.71
C ALA A 98 4.90 -27.57 -0.50
N HIS A 99 3.66 -27.63 0.02
CA HIS A 99 2.91 -26.44 0.43
C HIS A 99 3.70 -25.61 1.45
N SER A 100 4.19 -26.25 2.52
CA SER A 100 4.95 -25.56 3.56
C SER A 100 6.26 -24.97 3.04
N ALA A 101 6.94 -25.67 2.13
CA ALA A 101 8.18 -25.20 1.50
C ALA A 101 7.95 -23.93 0.67
N LEU A 102 6.84 -23.85 -0.08
CA LEU A 102 6.47 -22.64 -0.82
C LEU A 102 6.26 -21.43 0.12
N GLY A 103 5.55 -21.64 1.22
CA GLY A 103 5.34 -20.59 2.23
C GLY A 103 6.63 -20.14 2.92
N LEU A 104 7.50 -21.10 3.26
CA LEU A 104 8.82 -20.83 3.83
C LEU A 104 9.70 -20.04 2.85
N LEU A 105 9.65 -20.37 1.57
CA LEU A 105 10.37 -19.64 0.53
C LEU A 105 9.87 -18.20 0.41
N ALA A 106 8.54 -17.97 0.39
CA ALA A 106 7.97 -16.63 0.38
C ALA A 106 8.41 -15.82 1.61
N ALA A 107 8.28 -16.39 2.82
CA ALA A 107 8.69 -15.73 4.05
C ALA A 107 10.20 -15.41 4.06
N ALA A 108 11.05 -16.33 3.60
CA ALA A 108 12.49 -16.12 3.53
C ALA A 108 12.85 -14.97 2.57
N ILE A 109 12.23 -14.91 1.39
CA ILE A 109 12.43 -13.83 0.42
C ILE A 109 12.05 -12.48 1.04
N PHE A 110 10.88 -12.38 1.67
CA PHE A 110 10.45 -11.15 2.34
C PHE A 110 11.39 -10.75 3.49
N LEU A 111 11.73 -11.70 4.36
CA LEU A 111 12.52 -11.43 5.56
C LEU A 111 13.98 -11.06 5.27
N TRP A 112 14.54 -11.49 4.14
CA TRP A 112 15.93 -11.25 3.75
C TRP A 112 16.10 -10.18 2.68
N ALA A 113 15.02 -9.68 2.09
CA ALA A 113 15.08 -8.56 1.16
C ALA A 113 15.52 -7.27 1.85
N SER A 114 16.25 -6.43 1.13
CA SER A 114 16.78 -5.18 1.70
C SER A 114 15.73 -4.08 1.81
N ASP A 115 14.71 -4.06 0.92
CA ASP A 115 13.71 -2.98 0.95
C ASP A 115 12.83 -2.97 2.20
N PRO A 116 12.28 -4.12 2.68
CA PRO A 116 11.52 -4.11 3.93
C PRO A 116 12.37 -3.60 5.10
N ILE A 117 13.63 -4.03 5.16
CA ILE A 117 14.58 -3.57 6.20
C ILE A 117 14.82 -2.05 6.07
N GLN A 118 14.97 -1.53 4.85
CA GLN A 118 15.14 -0.08 4.63
C GLN A 118 13.90 0.71 5.11
N PHE A 119 12.69 0.23 4.83
CA PHE A 119 11.48 0.89 5.32
C PHE A 119 11.36 0.85 6.85
N GLU A 120 11.73 -0.27 7.46
CA GLU A 120 11.77 -0.42 8.92
C GLU A 120 12.78 0.54 9.60
N MET A 121 13.76 1.08 8.87
CA MET A 121 14.69 2.10 9.37
C MET A 121 14.18 3.53 9.21
N GLY A 122 13.12 3.77 8.43
CA GLY A 122 12.59 5.12 8.20
C GLY A 122 11.62 5.59 9.29
N LEU A 123 11.63 6.90 9.58
CA LEU A 123 10.60 7.58 10.40
C LEU A 123 9.32 7.84 9.59
N ARG A 124 8.75 6.75 9.05
CA ARG A 124 7.55 6.81 8.23
C ARG A 124 6.63 5.60 8.45
N PRO A 125 5.32 5.71 8.13
CA PRO A 125 4.39 4.60 8.27
C PRO A 125 4.76 3.32 7.52
N GLU A 126 5.61 3.37 6.49
CA GLU A 126 6.12 2.19 5.79
C GLU A 126 6.83 1.23 6.73
N GLY A 127 7.51 1.74 7.76
CA GLY A 127 8.23 0.92 8.73
C GLY A 127 7.33 -0.03 9.52
N ILE A 128 6.02 0.23 9.58
CA ILE A 128 5.03 -0.67 10.19
C ILE A 128 4.00 -1.21 9.18
N SER A 129 4.03 -0.77 7.92
CA SER A 129 3.01 -1.09 6.92
C SER A 129 2.96 -2.58 6.61
N ALA A 130 4.11 -3.26 6.47
CA ALA A 130 4.14 -4.69 6.19
C ALA A 130 3.44 -5.50 7.29
N PHE A 131 3.63 -5.11 8.56
CA PHE A 131 2.93 -5.72 9.69
C PHE A 131 1.42 -5.50 9.60
N LEU A 132 0.97 -4.26 9.41
CA LEU A 132 -0.46 -3.95 9.31
C LEU A 132 -1.13 -4.66 8.12
N ILE A 133 -0.48 -4.70 6.96
CA ILE A 133 -0.95 -5.45 5.78
C ILE A 133 -1.03 -6.94 6.09
N SER A 134 0.02 -7.52 6.70
CA SER A 134 0.05 -8.95 7.04
C SER A 134 -1.07 -9.33 8.02
N LEU A 135 -1.30 -8.49 9.03
CA LEU A 135 -2.36 -8.69 10.02
C LEU A 135 -3.73 -8.59 9.36
N ASN A 136 -3.97 -7.57 8.54
CA ASN A 136 -5.24 -7.37 7.83
C ASN A 136 -5.57 -8.56 6.91
N LEU A 137 -4.61 -9.00 6.10
CA LEU A 137 -4.78 -10.17 5.24
C LEU A 137 -5.03 -11.44 6.06
N TYR A 138 -4.30 -11.63 7.15
CA TYR A 138 -4.49 -12.79 8.02
C TYR A 138 -5.90 -12.85 8.62
N VAL A 139 -6.37 -11.77 9.26
CA VAL A 139 -7.69 -11.76 9.90
C VAL A 139 -8.82 -11.84 8.87
N ALA A 140 -8.65 -11.25 7.69
CA ALA A 140 -9.61 -11.38 6.60
C ALA A 140 -9.68 -12.83 6.09
N ILE A 141 -8.53 -13.48 5.88
CA ILE A 141 -8.49 -14.90 5.48
C ILE A 141 -9.08 -15.80 6.56
N GLN A 142 -8.83 -15.51 7.84
CA GLN A 142 -9.45 -16.22 8.96
C GLN A 142 -10.97 -16.06 8.99
N PHE A 143 -11.46 -14.84 8.77
CA PHE A 143 -12.89 -14.57 8.63
C PHE A 143 -13.50 -15.41 7.50
N ILE A 144 -12.88 -15.38 6.31
CA ILE A 144 -13.40 -16.12 5.15
C ILE A 144 -13.40 -17.63 5.45
N ALA A 145 -12.33 -18.16 6.04
CA ALA A 145 -12.23 -19.58 6.39
C ALA A 145 -13.30 -19.97 7.42
N CYS A 146 -13.39 -19.24 8.53
CA CYS A 146 -14.33 -19.57 9.60
C CYS A 146 -15.78 -19.45 9.14
N PHE A 147 -16.12 -18.44 8.33
CA PHE A 147 -17.49 -18.20 7.92
C PHE A 147 -17.90 -19.07 6.73
N PHE A 148 -17.17 -18.99 5.62
CA PHE A 148 -17.59 -19.59 4.36
C PHE A 148 -17.15 -21.05 4.18
N VAL A 149 -16.12 -21.51 4.90
CA VAL A 149 -15.60 -22.88 4.75
C VAL A 149 -15.94 -23.76 5.95
N GLU A 150 -15.76 -23.26 7.18
CA GLU A 150 -15.87 -24.08 8.39
C GLU A 150 -17.19 -23.94 9.17
N GLY A 151 -18.00 -22.91 8.88
CA GLY A 151 -19.26 -22.65 9.60
C GLY A 151 -19.11 -22.28 11.08
N ARG A 152 -17.94 -21.76 11.51
CA ARG A 152 -17.63 -21.40 12.90
C ARG A 152 -18.14 -20.00 13.24
N ARG A 153 -19.39 -19.91 13.72
CA ARG A 153 -20.10 -18.63 13.91
C ARG A 153 -19.40 -17.63 14.83
N ILE A 154 -19.04 -18.03 16.06
CA ILE A 154 -18.42 -17.11 17.04
C ILE A 154 -17.07 -16.59 16.54
N ALA A 155 -16.23 -17.50 16.02
CA ALA A 155 -14.93 -17.13 15.45
C ALA A 155 -15.10 -16.18 14.25
N SER A 156 -16.12 -16.41 13.41
CA SER A 156 -16.43 -15.54 12.27
C SER A 156 -16.76 -14.12 12.71
N ILE A 157 -17.54 -13.94 13.79
CA ILE A 157 -17.84 -12.59 14.30
C ILE A 157 -16.55 -11.92 14.78
N ALA A 158 -15.74 -12.61 15.59
CA ALA A 158 -14.50 -12.06 16.12
C ALA A 158 -13.52 -11.65 15.00
N TYR A 159 -13.29 -12.53 14.01
CA TYR A 159 -12.43 -12.22 12.88
C TYR A 159 -13.03 -11.17 11.94
N GLY A 160 -14.36 -11.09 11.82
CA GLY A 160 -15.04 -10.05 11.05
C GLY A 160 -14.84 -8.67 11.67
N ILE A 161 -15.00 -8.55 12.99
CA ILE A 161 -14.70 -7.31 13.74
C ILE A 161 -13.22 -6.96 13.59
N ALA A 162 -12.32 -7.94 13.76
CA ALA A 162 -10.88 -7.73 13.59
C ALA A 162 -10.49 -7.31 12.16
N THR A 163 -11.21 -7.80 11.15
CA THR A 163 -11.02 -7.40 9.74
C THR A 163 -11.39 -5.94 9.54
N VAL A 164 -12.56 -5.50 10.04
CA VAL A 164 -12.95 -4.08 9.98
C VAL A 164 -11.95 -3.20 10.73
N PHE A 165 -11.59 -3.58 11.97
CA PHE A 165 -10.63 -2.83 12.78
C PHE A 165 -9.27 -2.70 12.08
N SER A 166 -8.70 -3.81 11.62
CA SER A 166 -7.39 -3.81 10.95
C SER A 166 -7.42 -3.07 9.61
N SER A 167 -8.52 -3.13 8.86
CA SER A 167 -8.70 -2.37 7.61
C SER A 167 -8.71 -0.86 7.89
N ILE A 168 -9.45 -0.41 8.90
CA ILE A 168 -9.46 1.01 9.29
C ILE A 168 -8.08 1.42 9.78
N ALA A 169 -7.45 0.63 10.66
CA ALA A 169 -6.12 0.93 11.19
C ALA A 169 -5.05 1.03 10.09
N LEU A 170 -5.08 0.14 9.09
CA LEU A 170 -4.19 0.19 7.93
C LEU A 170 -4.42 1.44 7.09
N ALA A 171 -5.68 1.73 6.72
CA ALA A 171 -6.02 2.93 5.94
C ALA A 171 -5.66 4.22 6.69
N SER A 172 -5.85 4.26 8.00
CA SER A 172 -5.44 5.39 8.84
C SER A 172 -3.93 5.54 8.92
N ALA A 173 -3.18 4.46 9.16
CA ALA A 173 -1.72 4.52 9.23
C ALA A 173 -1.08 4.89 7.89
N LYS A 174 -1.62 4.36 6.79
CA LYS A 174 -1.15 4.61 5.44
C LYS A 174 -2.33 4.79 4.48
N PRO A 175 -2.75 6.04 4.22
CA PRO A 175 -3.92 6.35 3.40
C PRO A 175 -3.94 5.70 2.01
N SER A 176 -2.78 5.45 1.38
CA SER A 176 -2.70 4.79 0.07
C SER A 176 -3.11 3.29 0.05
N PHE A 177 -3.81 2.82 1.09
CA PHE A 177 -4.36 1.48 1.22
C PHE A 177 -5.87 1.49 1.51
N TRP A 178 -6.56 2.62 1.35
CA TRP A 178 -7.99 2.71 1.61
C TRP A 178 -8.79 1.80 0.66
N LEU A 179 -8.50 1.83 -0.65
CA LEU A 179 -9.17 0.96 -1.62
C LEU A 179 -8.87 -0.52 -1.37
N ALA A 180 -7.63 -0.85 -0.99
CA ALA A 180 -7.24 -2.21 -0.63
C ALA A 180 -7.95 -2.69 0.65
N SER A 181 -8.13 -1.79 1.62
CA SER A 181 -8.87 -2.06 2.85
C SER A 181 -10.36 -2.31 2.58
N ILE A 182 -10.96 -1.58 1.63
CA ILE A 182 -12.33 -1.83 1.15
C ILE A 182 -12.44 -3.23 0.55
N VAL A 183 -11.49 -3.62 -0.31
CA VAL A 183 -11.43 -4.98 -0.90
C VAL A 183 -11.47 -6.06 0.19
N MET A 184 -10.76 -5.88 1.31
CA MET A 184 -10.75 -6.86 2.41
C MET A 184 -12.01 -6.83 3.29
N VAL A 185 -12.78 -5.75 3.26
CA VAL A 185 -14.08 -5.66 3.96
C VAL A 185 -15.22 -6.25 3.11
N LEU A 186 -15.05 -6.41 1.79
CA LEU A 186 -16.10 -6.97 0.92
C LEU A 186 -16.66 -8.33 1.41
N PRO A 187 -15.85 -9.33 1.83
CA PRO A 187 -16.39 -10.58 2.36
C PRO A 187 -17.24 -10.38 3.63
N VAL A 188 -16.86 -9.41 4.47
CA VAL A 188 -17.62 -9.03 5.67
C VAL A 188 -18.94 -8.36 5.28
N ALA A 189 -18.95 -7.54 4.22
CA ALA A 189 -20.19 -6.99 3.68
C ALA A 189 -21.10 -8.10 3.12
N MET A 190 -20.55 -9.09 2.41
CA MET A 190 -21.29 -10.25 1.88
C MET A 190 -21.99 -11.05 2.99
N PHE A 191 -21.42 -11.12 4.19
CA PHE A 191 -22.04 -11.76 5.35
C PHE A 191 -23.40 -11.15 5.71
N PHE A 192 -23.56 -9.82 5.59
CA PHE A 192 -24.82 -9.15 5.93
C PHE A 192 -25.97 -9.51 4.99
N PHE A 193 -25.68 -9.97 3.78
CA PHE A 193 -26.68 -10.40 2.79
C PHE A 193 -27.12 -11.86 2.97
N GLN A 194 -26.47 -12.63 3.84
CA GLN A 194 -26.85 -14.02 4.10
C GLN A 194 -28.20 -14.11 4.83
N ARG A 195 -29.03 -15.09 4.48
CA ARG A 195 -30.34 -15.29 5.13
C ARG A 195 -30.17 -15.88 6.53
N GLY A 196 -30.97 -15.39 7.49
CA GLY A 196 -30.81 -15.74 8.90
C GLY A 196 -29.66 -14.98 9.57
N LEU A 197 -29.26 -15.40 10.78
CA LEU A 197 -28.12 -14.86 11.53
C LEU A 197 -28.28 -13.42 12.07
N MET A 198 -29.50 -13.01 12.43
CA MET A 198 -29.77 -11.63 12.88
C MET A 198 -28.90 -11.21 14.07
N TRP A 199 -28.71 -12.09 15.06
CA TRP A 199 -27.89 -11.78 16.24
C TRP A 199 -26.41 -11.66 15.90
N GLU A 200 -25.90 -12.53 15.04
CA GLU A 200 -24.52 -12.47 14.57
C GLU A 200 -24.26 -11.20 13.74
N LYS A 201 -25.25 -10.74 12.96
CA LYS A 201 -25.20 -9.44 12.25
C LYS A 201 -25.20 -8.26 13.20
N VAL A 202 -26.03 -8.29 14.24
CA VAL A 202 -26.05 -7.23 15.27
C VAL A 202 -24.71 -7.19 16.00
N ALA A 203 -24.16 -8.34 16.40
CA ALA A 203 -22.87 -8.42 17.08
C ALA A 203 -21.71 -7.93 16.19
N LEU A 204 -21.64 -8.39 14.94
CA LEU A 204 -20.65 -7.95 13.97
C LEU A 204 -20.79 -6.46 13.66
N GLY A 205 -22.01 -5.99 13.40
CA GLY A 205 -22.30 -4.59 13.10
C GLY A 205 -21.97 -3.66 14.26
N GLY A 206 -22.35 -4.05 15.49
CA GLY A 206 -21.99 -3.33 16.71
C GLY A 206 -20.47 -3.28 16.92
N GLY A 207 -19.77 -4.40 16.77
CA GLY A 207 -18.32 -4.45 16.89
C GLY A 207 -17.58 -3.65 15.80
N ALA A 208 -18.12 -3.65 14.57
CA ALA A 208 -17.61 -2.83 13.47
C ALA A 208 -17.81 -1.33 13.75
N ALA A 209 -18.98 -0.93 14.28
CA ALA A 209 -19.25 0.44 14.67
C ALA A 209 -18.32 0.90 15.81
N VAL A 210 -18.12 0.06 16.84
CA VAL A 210 -17.16 0.34 17.92
C VAL A 210 -15.74 0.48 17.37
N SER A 211 -15.33 -0.39 16.45
CA SER A 211 -14.01 -0.30 15.79
C SER A 211 -13.83 1.01 15.04
N ALA A 212 -14.85 1.44 14.30
CA ALA A 212 -14.86 2.71 13.59
C ALA A 212 -14.81 3.90 14.56
N VAL A 213 -15.60 3.88 15.64
CA VAL A 213 -15.56 4.94 16.67
C VAL A 213 -14.19 5.03 17.32
N LEU A 214 -13.59 3.90 17.71
CA LEU A 214 -12.28 3.88 18.37
C LEU A 214 -11.14 4.45 17.51
N LEU A 215 -11.21 4.29 16.19
CA LEU A 215 -10.14 4.70 15.28
C LEU A 215 -10.43 6.02 14.55
N LEU A 216 -11.69 6.35 14.23
CA LEU A 216 -12.03 7.54 13.45
C LEU A 216 -12.45 8.72 14.34
N LEU A 217 -12.97 8.48 15.54
CA LEU A 217 -13.36 9.57 16.43
C LEU A 217 -12.16 10.36 16.96
N PRO A 218 -11.04 9.72 17.41
CA PRO A 218 -9.85 10.47 17.81
C PRO A 218 -9.29 11.30 16.65
N GLU A 219 -9.24 10.72 15.45
CA GLU A 219 -8.80 11.41 14.23
C GLU A 219 -9.64 12.67 13.97
N HIS A 220 -10.97 12.59 14.10
CA HIS A 220 -11.86 13.74 13.92
C HIS A 220 -11.59 14.85 14.93
N PHE A 221 -11.35 14.52 16.20
CA PHE A 221 -11.04 15.52 17.23
C PHE A 221 -9.64 16.11 17.10
N LEU A 222 -8.67 15.34 16.59
CA LEU A 222 -7.30 15.78 16.41
C LEU A 222 -7.11 16.59 15.12
N SER A 223 -7.92 16.36 14.09
CA SER A 223 -7.88 17.10 12.81
C SER A 223 -8.60 18.44 12.84
N ARG A 224 -9.56 18.66 13.76
CA ARG A 224 -10.45 19.84 13.77
C ARG A 224 -9.72 21.20 13.78
N ASN A 225 -8.49 21.24 14.27
CA ASN A 225 -7.67 22.46 14.33
C ASN A 225 -6.59 22.52 13.23
N ASP A 226 -6.46 21.48 12.41
CA ASP A 226 -5.50 21.41 11.31
C ASP A 226 -6.15 21.85 9.99
N LYS A 227 -6.11 23.16 9.72
CA LYS A 227 -6.63 23.74 8.47
C LYS A 227 -5.95 23.15 7.23
N GLU A 228 -4.72 22.65 7.33
CA GLU A 228 -4.03 22.02 6.19
C GLU A 228 -4.67 20.68 5.82
N SER A 229 -5.34 20.00 6.76
CA SER A 229 -6.04 18.75 6.48
C SER A 229 -7.22 18.91 5.52
N GLU A 230 -7.87 20.08 5.51
CA GLU A 230 -9.00 20.41 4.62
C GLU A 230 -8.57 20.61 3.15
N THR A 231 -7.32 20.98 2.93
CA THR A 231 -6.75 21.24 1.58
C THR A 231 -5.78 20.17 1.12
N LEU A 232 -5.34 19.23 1.96
CA LEU A 232 -4.32 18.25 1.59
C LEU A 232 -4.74 17.39 0.39
N LEU A 233 -5.83 16.61 0.51
CA LEU A 233 -6.27 15.75 -0.59
C LEU A 233 -6.66 16.56 -1.86
N PRO A 234 -7.43 17.66 -1.76
CA PRO A 234 -7.79 18.45 -2.93
C PRO A 234 -6.56 19.07 -3.64
N SER A 235 -5.60 19.61 -2.88
CA SER A 235 -4.38 20.18 -3.45
C SER A 235 -3.50 19.13 -4.13
N VAL A 236 -3.35 17.96 -3.51
CA VAL A 236 -2.62 16.83 -4.11
C VAL A 236 -3.28 16.38 -5.40
N LEU A 237 -4.60 16.18 -5.41
CA LEU A 237 -5.35 15.79 -6.61
C LEU A 237 -5.25 16.83 -7.71
N PHE A 238 -5.27 18.12 -7.36
CA PHE A 238 -5.07 19.21 -8.30
C PHE A 238 -3.66 19.17 -8.90
N ALA A 239 -2.61 19.14 -8.07
CA ALA A 239 -1.21 19.15 -8.51
C ALA A 239 -0.88 17.93 -9.38
N ILE A 240 -1.35 16.75 -8.99
CA ILE A 240 -1.12 15.48 -9.70
C ILE A 240 -1.87 15.41 -11.04
N HIS A 241 -2.89 16.26 -11.26
CA HIS A 241 -3.62 16.36 -12.53
C HIS A 241 -3.50 17.75 -13.16
N ALA A 242 -2.48 18.51 -12.78
CA ALA A 242 -2.36 19.93 -13.13
C ALA A 242 -2.26 20.16 -14.65
N ASP A 243 -1.67 19.24 -15.40
CA ASP A 243 -1.62 19.28 -16.86
C ASP A 243 -3.02 19.23 -17.49
N LEU A 244 -3.86 18.27 -17.06
CA LEU A 244 -5.25 18.14 -17.53
C LEU A 244 -6.11 19.29 -17.06
N ILE A 245 -5.88 19.79 -15.84
CA ILE A 245 -6.61 20.93 -15.28
C ILE A 245 -6.26 22.20 -16.05
N ARG A 246 -4.97 22.46 -16.29
CA ARG A 246 -4.50 23.59 -17.12
C ARG A 246 -5.18 23.56 -18.49
N ASP A 247 -5.19 22.40 -19.15
CA ASP A 247 -5.81 22.24 -20.47
C ASP A 247 -7.33 22.46 -20.41
N GLN A 248 -7.98 22.09 -19.31
CA GLN A 248 -9.40 22.38 -19.11
C GLN A 248 -9.67 23.86 -18.85
N MET A 249 -8.83 24.53 -18.07
CA MET A 249 -8.92 25.98 -17.85
C MET A 249 -8.76 26.75 -19.17
N ALA A 250 -7.80 26.36 -20.01
CA ALA A 250 -7.62 26.95 -21.34
C ALA A 250 -8.89 26.81 -22.20
N GLU A 251 -9.53 25.65 -22.15
CA GLU A 251 -10.75 25.39 -22.91
C GLU A 251 -11.96 26.18 -22.37
N ASP A 252 -12.08 26.30 -21.05
CA ASP A 252 -13.11 27.11 -20.41
C ASP A 252 -12.98 28.60 -20.82
N LEU A 253 -11.75 29.12 -20.84
CA LEU A 253 -11.46 30.49 -21.29
C LEU A 253 -11.74 30.68 -22.78
N ARG A 254 -11.43 29.68 -23.61
CA ARG A 254 -11.66 29.71 -25.06
C ARG A 254 -13.15 29.69 -25.42
N ARG A 255 -13.95 28.91 -24.69
CA ARG A 255 -15.39 28.75 -24.94
C ARG A 255 -16.28 29.71 -24.16
N ASP A 256 -15.69 30.59 -23.35
CA ASP A 256 -16.41 31.43 -22.40
C ASP A 256 -17.38 30.62 -21.52
N ALA A 257 -16.86 29.51 -20.98
CA ALA A 257 -17.67 28.56 -20.22
C ALA A 257 -18.19 29.19 -18.92
N LYS A 258 -19.45 28.91 -18.57
CA LYS A 258 -20.03 29.35 -17.30
C LYS A 258 -19.37 28.62 -16.12
N VAL A 259 -18.44 29.31 -15.46
CA VAL A 259 -17.70 28.86 -14.27
C VAL A 259 -17.90 29.86 -13.13
N PRO A 260 -17.72 29.47 -11.85
CA PRO A 260 -17.99 30.36 -10.70
C PRO A 260 -16.89 31.41 -10.47
N TYR A 261 -15.90 31.49 -11.35
CA TYR A 261 -14.76 32.40 -11.25
C TYR A 261 -14.81 33.44 -12.37
N SER A 262 -14.40 34.68 -12.10
CA SER A 262 -14.35 35.70 -13.14
C SER A 262 -13.32 35.33 -14.20
N ARG A 263 -13.62 35.68 -15.46
CA ARG A 263 -12.75 35.39 -16.61
C ARG A 263 -11.34 35.96 -16.40
N GLU A 264 -11.24 37.22 -16.01
CA GLU A 264 -9.96 37.89 -15.75
C GLU A 264 -9.11 37.20 -14.69
N TRP A 265 -9.74 36.77 -13.59
CA TRP A 265 -9.03 36.05 -12.53
C TRP A 265 -8.57 34.67 -13.03
N LEU A 266 -9.44 33.95 -13.74
CA LEU A 266 -9.12 32.64 -14.28
C LEU A 266 -7.98 32.69 -15.32
N GLU A 267 -7.93 33.72 -16.17
CA GLU A 267 -6.84 33.96 -17.12
C GLU A 267 -5.49 34.13 -16.39
N ARG A 268 -5.45 34.86 -15.28
CA ARG A 268 -4.24 35.00 -14.46
C ARG A 268 -3.80 33.69 -13.82
N VAL A 269 -4.72 32.96 -13.20
CA VAL A 269 -4.42 31.66 -12.57
C VAL A 269 -3.94 30.65 -13.61
N TYR A 270 -4.58 30.62 -14.78
CA TYR A 270 -4.15 29.78 -15.90
C TYR A 270 -2.73 30.12 -16.37
N ALA A 271 -2.41 31.41 -16.49
CA ALA A 271 -1.07 31.85 -16.89
C ALA A 271 -0.01 31.44 -15.86
N ALA A 272 -0.29 31.65 -14.56
CA ALA A 272 0.60 31.25 -13.46
C ALA A 272 0.83 29.73 -13.43
N LEU A 273 -0.24 28.94 -13.51
CA LEU A 273 -0.16 27.47 -13.54
C LEU A 273 0.64 26.98 -14.77
N SER A 274 0.40 27.59 -15.92
CA SER A 274 1.11 27.26 -17.17
C SER A 274 2.61 27.57 -17.09
N ALA A 275 2.98 28.66 -16.43
CA ALA A 275 4.37 29.03 -16.21
C ALA A 275 5.07 28.03 -15.28
N GLU A 276 4.47 27.70 -14.14
CA GLU A 276 5.08 26.73 -13.21
C GLU A 276 5.17 25.32 -13.80
N ILE A 277 4.16 24.87 -14.56
CA ILE A 277 4.25 23.55 -15.23
C ILE A 277 5.44 23.51 -16.19
N LYS A 278 5.76 24.60 -16.90
CA LYS A 278 6.95 24.63 -17.78
C LYS A 278 8.25 24.45 -16.99
N GLU A 279 8.36 25.05 -15.81
CA GLU A 279 9.52 24.85 -14.93
C GLU A 279 9.55 23.44 -14.34
N ALA A 280 8.40 22.90 -13.94
CA ALA A 280 8.26 21.55 -13.41
C ALA A 280 8.62 20.47 -14.45
N ILE A 281 8.37 20.72 -15.75
CA ILE A 281 8.83 19.86 -16.84
C ILE A 281 10.36 19.82 -16.90
N ALA A 282 11.04 20.95 -16.65
CA ALA A 282 12.50 21.01 -16.70
C ALA A 282 13.18 20.23 -15.56
N ALA A 283 12.53 20.09 -14.40
CA ALA A 283 13.04 19.30 -13.28
C ALA A 283 12.90 17.77 -13.48
N ASN A 284 11.83 17.33 -14.17
CA ASN A 284 11.60 15.97 -14.69
C ASN A 284 11.84 14.78 -13.71
N HIS A 285 11.46 14.90 -12.45
CA HIS A 285 11.55 13.77 -11.50
C HIS A 285 10.48 12.67 -11.75
N PHE A 286 9.33 13.01 -12.34
CA PHE A 286 8.20 12.10 -12.58
C PHE A 286 7.96 11.88 -14.08
N ARG A 287 8.75 10.97 -14.67
CA ARG A 287 8.80 10.73 -16.13
C ARG A 287 7.45 10.39 -16.74
N THR A 288 6.58 9.68 -16.03
CA THR A 288 5.30 9.22 -16.59
C THR A 288 4.17 10.25 -16.50
N LEU A 289 4.26 11.16 -15.52
CA LEU A 289 3.42 12.36 -15.44
C LEU A 289 3.87 13.42 -16.46
N GLY A 290 5.18 13.47 -16.75
CA GLY A 290 5.76 14.42 -17.69
C GLY A 290 6.09 15.78 -17.08
N PHE A 291 5.83 15.97 -15.79
CA PHE A 291 6.21 17.15 -15.00
C PHE A 291 6.31 16.75 -13.52
N ASP A 292 7.00 17.55 -12.71
CA ASP A 292 7.09 17.35 -11.27
C ASP A 292 5.94 18.05 -10.51
N PRO A 293 4.97 17.31 -9.94
CA PRO A 293 3.87 17.91 -9.17
C PRO A 293 4.33 18.50 -7.83
N ASP A 294 5.47 18.07 -7.28
CA ASP A 294 5.98 18.60 -6.01
C ASP A 294 6.43 20.05 -6.17
N TYR A 295 6.83 20.47 -7.38
CA TYR A 295 7.11 21.88 -7.71
C TYR A 295 5.88 22.77 -7.51
N LEU A 296 4.70 22.31 -7.93
CA LEU A 296 3.46 23.09 -7.79
C LEU A 296 3.04 23.27 -6.33
N MET A 297 3.32 22.26 -5.50
CA MET A 297 2.93 22.25 -4.09
C MET A 297 3.95 22.96 -3.21
N TYR A 298 5.24 22.67 -3.40
CA TYR A 298 6.31 23.06 -2.48
C TYR A 298 7.34 24.03 -3.09
N GLY A 299 7.26 24.28 -4.40
CA GLY A 299 8.24 25.08 -5.13
C GLY A 299 9.58 24.37 -5.31
N LYS A 300 10.52 25.04 -5.99
CA LYS A 300 11.94 24.65 -5.98
C LYS A 300 12.48 24.91 -4.58
N GLU A 301 12.91 23.86 -3.86
CA GLU A 301 13.44 23.87 -2.48
C GLU A 301 13.26 25.22 -1.75
N TYR A 302 12.10 25.39 -1.10
CA TYR A 302 11.82 26.55 -0.23
C TYR A 302 11.60 27.92 -0.93
N HIS A 303 11.27 27.98 -2.21
CA HIS A 303 10.72 29.22 -2.78
C HIS A 303 9.38 29.58 -2.12
N LYS A 304 9.29 30.79 -1.55
CA LYS A 304 8.09 31.35 -0.91
C LYS A 304 6.93 31.61 -1.88
N ASP A 305 7.10 31.31 -3.16
CA ASP A 305 6.19 31.70 -4.24
C ASP A 305 5.80 30.51 -5.13
N SER A 306 5.65 29.29 -4.57
CA SER A 306 5.05 28.18 -5.33
C SER A 306 3.61 28.52 -5.76
N PHE A 307 3.10 27.88 -6.82
CA PHE A 307 1.74 28.09 -7.30
C PHE A 307 0.71 27.87 -6.19
N ALA A 308 0.88 26.84 -5.36
CA ALA A 308 0.00 26.61 -4.21
C ALA A 308 0.02 27.77 -3.20
N VAL A 309 1.19 28.37 -2.92
CA VAL A 309 1.30 29.53 -2.02
C VAL A 309 0.70 30.78 -2.65
N GLN A 310 0.97 31.03 -3.94
CA GLN A 310 0.39 32.14 -4.69
C GLN A 310 -1.13 32.07 -4.71
N LEU A 311 -1.69 30.91 -5.08
CA LEU A 311 -3.12 30.68 -5.14
C LEU A 311 -3.77 30.85 -3.75
N ARG A 312 -3.12 30.38 -2.69
CA ARG A 312 -3.58 30.61 -1.32
C ARG A 312 -3.64 32.10 -0.95
N ARG A 313 -2.69 32.91 -1.42
CA ARG A 313 -2.73 34.37 -1.25
C ARG A 313 -3.88 35.00 -2.02
N GLU A 314 -4.16 34.55 -3.24
CA GLU A 314 -5.28 35.05 -4.04
C GLU A 314 -6.65 34.78 -3.40
N PHE A 315 -6.81 33.66 -2.69
CA PHE A 315 -8.00 33.38 -1.89
C PHE A 315 -8.00 34.07 -0.51
N GLY A 316 -7.06 35.00 -0.24
CA GLY A 316 -6.98 35.71 1.04
C GLY A 316 -6.73 34.80 2.24
N GLY A 317 -6.14 33.62 2.03
CA GLY A 317 -5.98 32.60 3.07
C GLY A 317 -7.26 31.84 3.42
N ASN A 318 -8.35 32.02 2.67
CA ASN A 318 -9.59 31.25 2.83
C ASN A 318 -9.42 29.82 2.30
N VAL A 319 -9.05 28.91 3.22
CA VAL A 319 -8.78 27.49 2.96
C VAL A 319 -9.99 26.77 2.36
N SER A 320 -11.21 27.08 2.81
CA SER A 320 -12.43 26.44 2.32
C SER A 320 -12.73 26.82 0.86
N ALA A 321 -12.61 28.10 0.51
CA ALA A 321 -12.78 28.57 -0.87
C ALA A 321 -11.70 27.99 -1.80
N LEU A 322 -10.44 27.95 -1.34
CA LEU A 322 -9.34 27.31 -2.07
C LEU A 322 -9.59 25.81 -2.29
N SER A 323 -10.07 25.09 -1.26
CA SER A 323 -10.43 23.67 -1.36
C SER A 323 -11.55 23.46 -2.38
N THR A 324 -12.55 24.35 -2.40
CA THR A 324 -13.64 24.31 -3.40
C THR A 324 -13.11 24.54 -4.81
N PHE A 325 -12.13 25.43 -5.01
CA PHE A 325 -11.46 25.62 -6.30
C PHE A 325 -10.75 24.35 -6.79
N TYR A 326 -9.97 23.72 -5.91
CA TYR A 326 -9.29 22.47 -6.26
C TYR A 326 -10.27 21.36 -6.64
N TRP A 327 -11.32 21.15 -5.83
CA TRP A 327 -12.36 20.17 -6.12
C TRP A 327 -13.12 20.48 -7.41
N PHE A 328 -13.45 21.74 -7.64
CA PHE A 328 -14.18 22.16 -8.84
C PHE A 328 -13.43 21.74 -10.11
N TYR A 329 -12.15 22.09 -10.22
CA TYR A 329 -11.37 21.76 -11.42
C TYR A 329 -11.03 20.27 -11.52
N TYR A 330 -10.80 19.60 -10.39
CA TYR A 330 -10.62 18.14 -10.39
C TYR A 330 -11.86 17.41 -10.90
N TRP A 331 -13.07 17.78 -10.45
CA TRP A 331 -14.28 17.15 -11.00
C TRP A 331 -14.61 17.59 -12.41
N ARG A 332 -14.23 18.82 -12.77
CA ARG A 332 -14.41 19.31 -14.13
C ARG A 332 -13.60 18.51 -15.16
N ILE A 333 -12.36 18.11 -14.87
CA ILE A 333 -11.60 17.25 -15.78
C ILE A 333 -12.21 15.85 -15.92
N TRP A 334 -12.82 15.31 -14.86
CA TRP A 334 -13.56 14.04 -14.93
C TRP A 334 -14.80 14.15 -15.82
N ARG A 335 -15.50 15.28 -15.78
CA ARG A 335 -16.70 15.51 -16.60
C ARG A 335 -16.37 15.80 -18.06
N GLU A 336 -15.41 16.69 -18.30
CA GLU A 336 -15.12 17.22 -19.64
C GLU A 336 -14.03 16.43 -20.37
N ARG A 337 -13.14 15.73 -19.64
CA ARG A 337 -11.98 15.00 -20.19
C ARG A 337 -11.79 13.58 -19.59
N PRO A 338 -12.85 12.77 -19.39
CA PRO A 338 -12.76 11.49 -18.67
C PRO A 338 -11.74 10.52 -19.28
N LEU A 339 -11.69 10.43 -20.61
CA LEU A 339 -10.77 9.52 -21.31
C LEU A 339 -9.30 9.89 -21.07
N LEU A 340 -8.97 11.17 -20.93
CA LEU A 340 -7.60 11.62 -20.65
C LEU A 340 -7.20 11.32 -19.21
N VAL A 341 -8.14 11.46 -18.26
CA VAL A 341 -7.93 11.07 -16.86
C VAL A 341 -7.69 9.56 -16.77
N VAL A 342 -8.54 8.75 -17.38
CA VAL A 342 -8.37 7.29 -17.43
C VAL A 342 -7.05 6.91 -18.12
N LYS A 343 -6.69 7.56 -19.23
CA LYS A 343 -5.40 7.34 -19.91
C LYS A 343 -4.21 7.63 -19.00
N LYS A 344 -4.26 8.70 -18.19
CA LYS A 344 -3.22 9.04 -17.22
C LYS A 344 -3.12 7.95 -16.13
N ILE A 345 -4.24 7.57 -15.53
CA ILE A 345 -4.30 6.51 -14.50
C ILE A 345 -3.76 5.19 -15.05
N ALA A 346 -4.15 4.79 -16.27
CA ALA A 346 -3.65 3.59 -16.93
C ALA A 346 -2.13 3.64 -17.14
N ARG A 347 -1.58 4.80 -17.49
CA ARG A 347 -0.13 5.02 -17.64
C ARG A 347 0.61 4.83 -16.32
N GLN A 348 0.04 5.31 -15.21
CA GLN A 348 0.58 5.10 -13.87
C GLN A 348 0.53 3.62 -13.49
N MET A 349 -0.61 2.96 -13.69
CA MET A 349 -0.78 1.52 -13.42
C MET A 349 0.23 0.69 -14.21
N ALA A 350 0.50 1.04 -15.47
CA ALA A 350 1.45 0.34 -16.32
C ALA A 350 2.89 0.30 -15.76
N ILE A 351 3.27 1.21 -14.85
CA ILE A 351 4.56 1.17 -14.16
C ILE A 351 4.66 -0.09 -13.29
N PHE A 352 3.62 -0.38 -12.51
CA PHE A 352 3.61 -1.55 -11.63
C PHE A 352 3.51 -2.86 -12.42
N TYR A 353 2.73 -2.86 -13.50
CA TYR A 353 2.54 -4.00 -14.40
C TYR A 353 3.51 -3.99 -15.59
N ALA A 354 4.67 -3.35 -15.45
CA ALA A 354 5.73 -3.42 -16.43
C ALA A 354 6.28 -4.87 -16.52
N PRO A 355 6.96 -5.25 -17.62
CA PRO A 355 7.53 -6.59 -17.77
C PRO A 355 8.44 -7.04 -16.61
N LYS A 356 9.09 -6.07 -15.94
CA LYS A 356 9.75 -6.29 -14.65
C LYS A 356 9.01 -5.50 -13.59
N CYS A 357 8.27 -6.21 -12.73
CA CYS A 357 7.51 -5.57 -11.68
C CYS A 357 8.45 -4.83 -10.70
N PRO A 358 8.28 -3.51 -10.55
CA PRO A 358 9.18 -2.67 -9.75
C PRO A 358 8.99 -2.85 -8.22
N ALA A 359 7.97 -3.61 -7.79
CA ALA A 359 7.78 -4.00 -6.39
C ALA A 359 8.97 -4.79 -5.82
N TYR A 360 9.69 -5.53 -6.69
CA TYR A 360 10.85 -6.32 -6.32
C TYR A 360 12.14 -5.59 -6.71
N HIS A 361 12.75 -4.88 -5.77
CA HIS A 361 13.93 -4.10 -6.08
C HIS A 361 15.18 -4.98 -6.23
N LEU A 362 15.98 -4.68 -7.27
CA LEU A 362 17.15 -5.49 -7.66
C LEU A 362 18.50 -4.80 -7.35
N ARG A 363 18.48 -3.62 -6.71
CA ARG A 363 19.72 -2.88 -6.41
C ARG A 363 20.59 -3.70 -5.46
N LYS A 364 21.86 -3.80 -5.82
CA LYS A 364 22.85 -4.62 -5.11
C LYS A 364 23.31 -3.96 -3.80
N PHE A 365 23.39 -2.64 -3.79
CA PHE A 365 23.95 -1.86 -2.69
C PHE A 365 23.06 -0.67 -2.36
N LEU A 366 22.78 -0.51 -1.08
CA LEU A 366 22.12 0.65 -0.52
C LEU A 366 23.11 1.35 0.44
N PRO A 367 23.77 2.44 0.00
CA PRO A 367 24.62 3.24 0.88
C PRO A 367 23.74 4.00 1.87
N LEU A 368 23.78 3.61 3.15
CA LEU A 368 23.00 4.29 4.19
C LEU A 368 23.52 5.71 4.45
N THR A 369 24.80 5.97 4.17
CA THR A 369 25.42 7.29 4.26
C THR A 369 24.62 8.34 3.50
N ASP A 370 24.21 8.03 2.26
CA ASP A 370 23.44 8.94 1.42
C ASP A 370 22.06 9.24 2.02
N GLU A 371 21.41 8.22 2.59
CA GLU A 371 20.09 8.35 3.20
C GLU A 371 20.15 9.15 4.51
N TYR A 372 21.15 8.91 5.37
CA TYR A 372 21.36 9.71 6.58
C TYR A 372 21.80 11.15 6.26
N ASN A 373 22.59 11.36 5.21
CA ASN A 373 23.00 12.70 4.79
C ASN A 373 21.80 13.52 4.29
N ARG A 374 20.92 12.93 3.46
CA ARG A 374 19.64 13.55 3.09
C ARG A 374 18.72 13.79 4.29
N GLY A 375 18.74 12.89 5.28
CA GLY A 375 18.00 13.09 6.52
C GLY A 375 18.51 14.28 7.33
N MET A 376 19.83 14.45 7.42
CA MET A 376 20.45 15.55 8.16
C MET A 376 20.07 16.93 7.62
N THR A 377 19.99 17.10 6.29
CA THR A 377 19.56 18.38 5.71
C THR A 377 18.12 18.73 6.12
N SER A 378 17.23 17.73 6.18
CA SER A 378 15.85 17.92 6.65
C SER A 378 15.76 18.23 8.15
N LEU A 379 16.46 17.44 8.98
CA LEU A 379 16.45 17.58 10.44
C LEU A 379 17.13 18.87 10.93
N SER A 380 17.96 19.50 10.10
CA SER A 380 18.64 20.76 10.39
C SER A 380 17.78 22.01 10.17
N SER A 381 16.56 21.85 9.65
CA SER A 381 15.65 22.97 9.39
C SER A 381 15.15 23.64 10.69
N GLU A 382 14.74 24.91 10.58
CA GLU A 382 14.41 25.75 11.74
C GLU A 382 13.30 25.15 12.63
N ALA A 383 12.32 24.48 12.01
CA ALA A 383 11.21 23.84 12.70
C ALA A 383 11.68 22.79 13.72
N TYR A 384 12.69 22.01 13.35
CA TYR A 384 13.25 20.98 14.22
C TYR A 384 14.16 21.57 15.31
N ARG A 385 14.96 22.60 14.98
CA ARG A 385 15.94 23.21 15.89
C ARG A 385 15.31 23.72 17.20
N LYS A 386 14.12 24.32 17.13
CA LYS A 386 13.37 24.81 18.31
C LYS A 386 12.93 23.66 19.22
N VAL A 387 12.53 22.53 18.65
CA VAL A 387 12.05 21.37 19.41
C VAL A 387 13.20 20.55 19.99
N TRP A 388 14.31 20.43 19.27
CA TRP A 388 15.52 19.71 19.71
C TRP A 388 16.12 20.24 21.00
N THR A 389 16.13 21.56 21.19
CA THR A 389 16.65 22.18 22.41
C THR A 389 15.77 21.93 23.64
N THR A 390 14.51 21.53 23.43
CA THR A 390 13.51 21.32 24.50
C THR A 390 13.33 19.85 24.87
N TYR A 391 13.77 18.91 24.01
CA TYR A 391 13.67 17.47 24.25
C TYR A 391 15.07 16.83 24.28
N PRO A 392 15.67 16.61 25.47
CA PRO A 392 17.06 16.16 25.59
C PRO A 392 17.44 14.92 24.76
N PRO A 393 16.60 13.87 24.64
CA PRO A 393 16.93 12.71 23.79
C PRO A 393 17.13 13.02 22.31
N ALA A 394 16.58 14.13 21.82
CA ALA A 394 16.79 14.55 20.44
C ALA A 394 18.23 15.03 20.18
N VAL A 395 18.88 15.64 21.17
CA VAL A 395 20.25 16.15 21.01
C VAL A 395 21.21 14.99 20.77
N GLU A 396 21.09 13.92 21.55
CA GLU A 396 21.91 12.72 21.35
C GLU A 396 21.61 12.04 20.02
N PHE A 397 20.33 11.95 19.65
CA PHE A 397 19.92 11.42 18.35
C PHE A 397 20.58 12.19 17.20
N MET A 398 20.51 13.52 17.22
CA MET A 398 21.14 14.36 16.18
C MET A 398 22.65 14.13 16.08
N GLY A 399 23.36 14.03 17.21
CA GLY A 399 24.80 13.73 17.21
C GLY A 399 25.13 12.36 16.59
N ARG A 400 24.31 11.33 16.86
CA ARG A 400 24.48 10.00 16.25
C ARG A 400 24.16 9.99 14.77
N VAL A 401 23.09 10.66 14.34
CA VAL A 401 22.72 10.78 12.92
C VAL A 401 23.81 11.52 12.14
N GLU A 402 24.42 12.56 12.70
CA GLU A 402 25.54 13.25 12.06
C GLU A 402 26.74 12.31 11.81
N LEU A 403 27.06 11.45 12.78
CA LEU A 403 28.12 10.45 12.62
C LEU A 403 27.76 9.42 11.54
N LEU A 404 26.50 8.96 11.51
CA LEU A 404 26.00 8.02 10.51
C LEU A 404 25.96 8.63 9.10
N ALA A 405 25.65 9.90 8.96
CA ALA A 405 25.71 10.62 7.68
C ALA A 405 27.11 10.65 7.06
N ARG A 406 28.16 10.34 7.83
CA ARG A 406 29.55 10.26 7.36
C ARG A 406 30.07 8.82 7.26
N ARG A 407 29.57 7.90 8.10
CA ARG A 407 30.19 6.58 8.32
C ARG A 407 29.22 5.39 8.28
N ALA A 408 27.96 5.59 7.90
CA ALA A 408 27.00 4.50 7.90
C ALA A 408 27.40 3.36 6.93
N PRO A 409 27.08 2.10 7.28
CA PRO A 409 27.47 0.95 6.46
C PRO A 409 26.69 0.90 5.15
N ILE A 410 27.25 0.19 4.17
CA ILE A 410 26.55 -0.14 2.92
C ILE A 410 25.77 -1.43 3.14
N VAL A 411 24.46 -1.38 2.95
CA VAL A 411 23.61 -2.58 2.97
C VAL A 411 23.73 -3.29 1.63
N GLN A 412 24.24 -4.52 1.65
CA GLN A 412 24.35 -5.36 0.46
C GLN A 412 23.17 -6.32 0.37
N GLN A 413 22.47 -6.32 -0.78
CA GLN A 413 21.49 -7.35 -1.11
C GLN A 413 22.22 -8.57 -1.70
N PRO A 414 22.19 -9.73 -1.02
CA PRO A 414 22.93 -10.90 -1.47
C PRO A 414 22.38 -11.46 -2.78
N ALA A 415 23.25 -12.08 -3.58
CA ALA A 415 22.89 -12.62 -4.89
C ALA A 415 21.80 -13.71 -4.82
N TYR A 416 21.79 -14.50 -3.74
CA TYR A 416 20.79 -15.55 -3.51
C TYR A 416 19.39 -15.01 -3.19
N ILE A 417 19.25 -13.73 -2.85
CA ILE A 417 17.95 -13.04 -2.75
C ILE A 417 17.64 -12.26 -4.03
N ARG A 418 18.64 -11.58 -4.59
CA ARG A 418 18.46 -10.79 -5.82
C ARG A 418 18.00 -11.63 -7.00
N ARG A 419 18.49 -12.87 -7.15
CA ARG A 419 18.07 -13.78 -8.22
C ARG A 419 16.58 -14.16 -8.10
N PRO A 420 16.08 -14.69 -6.97
CA PRO A 420 14.64 -14.89 -6.76
C PRO A 420 13.81 -13.63 -6.98
N LEU A 421 14.23 -12.47 -6.46
CA LEU A 421 13.52 -11.21 -6.69
C LEU A 421 13.44 -10.84 -8.17
N GLY A 422 14.52 -11.08 -8.93
CA GLY A 422 14.54 -10.87 -10.37
C GLY A 422 13.55 -11.78 -11.11
N LEU A 423 13.49 -13.05 -10.72
CA LEU A 423 12.50 -14.00 -11.24
C LEU A 423 11.08 -13.53 -10.91
N LEU A 424 10.81 -13.20 -9.64
CA LEU A 424 9.50 -12.71 -9.21
C LEU A 424 9.08 -11.43 -9.96
N ALA A 425 10.03 -10.53 -10.23
CA ALA A 425 9.77 -9.33 -11.04
C ALA A 425 9.33 -9.67 -12.47
N GLU A 426 10.02 -10.61 -13.12
CA GLU A 426 9.76 -11.01 -14.50
C GLU A 426 8.50 -11.87 -14.63
N THR A 427 8.16 -12.65 -13.60
CA THR A 427 7.01 -13.56 -13.64
C THR A 427 5.71 -12.94 -13.12
N TYR A 428 5.69 -11.72 -12.60
CA TYR A 428 4.48 -11.13 -12.01
C TYR A 428 3.31 -11.06 -12.97
N VAL A 429 3.50 -10.37 -14.09
CA VAL A 429 2.42 -10.19 -15.08
C VAL A 429 2.07 -11.50 -15.77
N PRO A 430 3.04 -12.33 -16.25
CA PRO A 430 2.72 -13.63 -16.82
C PRO A 430 1.90 -14.52 -15.88
N LEU A 431 2.29 -14.60 -14.60
CA LEU A 431 1.60 -15.43 -13.62
C LEU A 431 0.21 -14.90 -13.29
N LEU A 432 0.05 -13.57 -13.21
CA LEU A 432 -1.26 -12.94 -13.09
C LEU A 432 -2.18 -13.33 -14.26
N LEU A 433 -1.71 -13.21 -15.50
CA LEU A 433 -2.52 -13.53 -16.69
C LEU A 433 -2.91 -15.01 -16.73
N ILE A 434 -1.98 -15.91 -16.40
CA ILE A 434 -2.25 -17.35 -16.30
C ILE A 434 -3.27 -17.61 -15.19
N ALA A 435 -3.11 -16.98 -14.02
CA ALA A 435 -4.04 -17.14 -12.90
C ALA A 435 -5.44 -16.62 -13.23
N LEU A 436 -5.58 -15.52 -13.98
CA LEU A 436 -6.87 -15.01 -14.44
C LEU A 436 -7.55 -16.00 -15.39
N ALA A 437 -6.82 -16.51 -16.39
CA ALA A 437 -7.34 -17.50 -17.33
C ALA A 437 -7.74 -18.81 -16.63
N ALA A 438 -6.89 -19.30 -15.73
CA ALA A 438 -7.17 -20.50 -14.93
C ALA A 438 -8.37 -20.29 -13.99
N SER A 439 -8.49 -19.11 -13.37
CA SER A 439 -9.64 -18.78 -12.51
C SER A 439 -10.93 -18.74 -13.32
N ALA A 440 -10.93 -18.15 -14.51
CA ALA A 440 -12.09 -18.16 -15.39
C ALA A 440 -12.51 -19.59 -15.76
N ALA A 441 -11.54 -20.44 -16.15
CA ALA A 441 -11.81 -21.85 -16.46
C ALA A 441 -12.37 -22.62 -15.26
N VAL A 442 -11.79 -22.46 -14.07
CA VAL A 442 -12.24 -23.11 -12.82
C VAL A 442 -13.64 -22.65 -12.42
N LEU A 443 -13.93 -21.35 -12.51
CA LEU A 443 -15.22 -20.79 -12.11
C LEU A 443 -16.33 -21.12 -13.11
N LEU A 444 -16.05 -21.22 -14.40
CA LEU A 444 -17.06 -21.58 -15.40
C LEU A 444 -17.47 -23.05 -15.34
N GLN A 445 -16.58 -23.94 -14.87
CA GLN A 445 -16.82 -25.38 -14.87
C GLN A 445 -17.14 -25.91 -13.47
N GLU A 446 -18.37 -26.37 -13.25
CA GLU A 446 -18.86 -26.81 -11.93
C GLU A 446 -17.93 -27.85 -11.26
N ARG A 447 -17.36 -28.77 -12.05
CA ARG A 447 -16.48 -29.83 -11.57
C ARG A 447 -15.17 -29.31 -10.96
N TYR A 448 -14.59 -28.26 -11.55
CA TYR A 448 -13.37 -27.61 -11.02
C TYR A 448 -13.73 -26.64 -9.88
N ARG A 449 -14.86 -25.94 -10.01
CA ARG A 449 -15.37 -25.01 -9.00
C ARG A 449 -15.51 -25.66 -7.61
N LYS A 450 -15.98 -26.92 -7.55
CA LYS A 450 -16.13 -27.66 -6.28
C LYS A 450 -14.81 -27.92 -5.54
N HIS A 451 -13.69 -28.03 -6.26
CA HIS A 451 -12.38 -28.37 -5.68
C HIS A 451 -11.47 -27.16 -5.51
N LEU A 452 -11.41 -26.30 -6.53
CA LEU A 452 -10.47 -25.18 -6.62
C LEU A 452 -11.14 -23.80 -6.58
N GLY A 453 -12.47 -23.73 -6.53
CA GLY A 453 -13.21 -22.45 -6.60
C GLY A 453 -12.82 -21.47 -5.49
N TRP A 454 -12.63 -21.96 -4.26
CA TRP A 454 -12.18 -21.15 -3.14
C TRP A 454 -10.74 -20.64 -3.31
N LEU A 455 -9.83 -21.48 -3.79
CA LEU A 455 -8.46 -21.07 -4.07
C LEU A 455 -8.42 -20.04 -5.21
N ALA A 456 -9.21 -20.22 -6.27
CA ALA A 456 -9.35 -19.24 -7.34
C ALA A 456 -9.86 -17.89 -6.80
N ALA A 457 -10.91 -17.91 -5.98
CA ALA A 457 -11.44 -16.69 -5.35
C ALA A 457 -10.38 -15.98 -4.49
N LEU A 458 -9.60 -16.72 -3.71
CA LEU A 458 -8.52 -16.15 -2.90
C LEU A 458 -7.41 -15.52 -3.75
N VAL A 459 -7.01 -16.16 -4.84
CA VAL A 459 -6.02 -15.61 -5.77
C VAL A 459 -6.52 -14.31 -6.40
N LEU A 460 -7.79 -14.27 -6.82
CA LEU A 460 -8.41 -13.06 -7.36
C LEU A 460 -8.48 -11.94 -6.32
N VAL A 461 -8.86 -12.25 -5.08
CA VAL A 461 -8.89 -11.28 -3.98
C VAL A 461 -7.50 -10.74 -3.65
N ALA A 462 -6.47 -11.60 -3.63
CA ALA A 462 -5.09 -11.19 -3.37
C ALA A 462 -4.54 -10.25 -4.46
N TYR A 463 -4.80 -10.54 -5.73
CA TYR A 463 -4.45 -9.62 -6.82
C TYR A 463 -5.29 -8.34 -6.82
N MET A 464 -6.58 -8.44 -6.51
CA MET A 464 -7.48 -7.28 -6.40
C MET A 464 -7.03 -6.33 -5.27
N TYR A 465 -6.54 -6.86 -4.15
CA TYR A 465 -5.96 -6.06 -3.08
C TYR A 465 -4.78 -5.21 -3.56
N ASN A 466 -3.83 -5.84 -4.25
CA ASN A 466 -2.67 -5.16 -4.81
C ASN A 466 -3.07 -4.14 -5.90
N ALA A 467 -3.98 -4.53 -6.80
CA ALA A 467 -4.51 -3.67 -7.85
C ALA A 467 -5.23 -2.44 -7.29
N ALA A 468 -6.03 -2.61 -6.23
CA ALA A 468 -6.74 -1.53 -5.56
C ALA A 468 -5.76 -0.53 -4.92
N ALA A 469 -4.72 -1.01 -4.23
CA ALA A 469 -3.69 -0.14 -3.67
C ALA A 469 -2.93 0.63 -4.77
N CYS A 470 -2.58 -0.03 -5.88
CA CYS A 470 -1.93 0.62 -7.01
C CYS A 470 -2.85 1.64 -7.70
N LEU A 471 -4.14 1.33 -7.86
CA LEU A 471 -5.13 2.21 -8.45
C LEU A 471 -5.30 3.48 -7.62
N GLU A 472 -5.37 3.34 -6.30
CA GLU A 472 -5.44 4.47 -5.38
C GLU A 472 -4.26 5.42 -5.55
N VAL A 473 -3.04 4.87 -5.60
CA VAL A 473 -1.83 5.66 -5.86
C VAL A 473 -1.84 6.27 -7.26
N ALA A 474 -2.31 5.55 -8.28
CA ALA A 474 -2.39 6.08 -9.65
C ALA A 474 -3.38 7.25 -9.79
N VAL A 475 -4.41 7.30 -8.93
CA VAL A 475 -5.37 8.41 -8.86
C VAL A 475 -4.79 9.55 -8.01
N ILE A 476 -4.36 9.27 -6.78
CA ILE A 476 -4.04 10.30 -5.78
C ILE A 476 -2.60 10.80 -5.94
N HIS A 477 -1.69 9.99 -6.46
CA HIS A 477 -0.27 10.30 -6.54
C HIS A 477 0.35 9.74 -7.83
N SER A 478 1.59 9.26 -7.75
CA SER A 478 2.35 8.70 -8.85
C SER A 478 3.07 7.44 -8.40
N LEU A 479 2.98 6.41 -9.22
CA LEU A 479 3.71 5.17 -9.02
C LEU A 479 5.20 5.34 -9.39
N ASP A 480 5.63 6.41 -10.08
CA ASP A 480 7.08 6.68 -10.24
C ASP A 480 7.79 6.84 -8.88
N TYR A 481 7.05 7.24 -7.84
CA TYR A 481 7.61 7.38 -6.50
C TYR A 481 7.73 6.01 -5.81
N ARG A 482 8.98 5.53 -5.75
CA ARG A 482 9.34 4.18 -5.31
C ARG A 482 8.69 3.73 -3.99
N ARG A 483 8.49 4.64 -3.03
CA ARG A 483 7.85 4.36 -1.74
C ARG A 483 6.47 3.71 -1.88
N TYR A 484 5.68 4.11 -2.88
CA TYR A 484 4.33 3.57 -3.10
C TYR A 484 4.33 2.24 -3.86
N ILE A 485 5.37 1.96 -4.62
CA ILE A 485 5.57 0.68 -5.30
C ILE A 485 6.12 -0.37 -4.32
N THR A 486 7.23 -0.06 -3.65
CA THR A 486 7.98 -1.09 -2.91
C THR A 486 7.26 -1.51 -1.63
N VAL A 487 6.39 -0.67 -1.06
CA VAL A 487 5.49 -1.10 0.04
C VAL A 487 4.54 -2.23 -0.39
N GLN A 488 4.27 -2.37 -1.69
CA GLN A 488 3.43 -3.44 -2.25
C GLN A 488 4.17 -4.78 -2.35
N MET A 489 5.47 -4.85 -2.02
CA MET A 489 6.25 -6.09 -2.11
C MET A 489 5.60 -7.22 -1.30
N PHE A 490 5.12 -6.95 -0.09
CA PHE A 490 4.47 -7.96 0.75
C PHE A 490 3.20 -8.53 0.10
N PRO A 491 2.17 -7.71 -0.25
CA PRO A 491 0.96 -8.24 -0.88
C PRO A 491 1.22 -8.83 -2.28
N ALA A 492 2.16 -8.27 -3.06
CA ALA A 492 2.56 -8.82 -4.35
C ALA A 492 3.17 -10.22 -4.22
N LEU A 493 4.04 -10.41 -3.23
CA LEU A 493 4.69 -11.70 -2.96
C LEU A 493 3.65 -12.75 -2.56
N LEU A 494 2.74 -12.41 -1.65
CA LEU A 494 1.67 -13.34 -1.25
C LEU A 494 0.77 -13.70 -2.43
N ALA A 495 0.35 -12.72 -3.24
CA ALA A 495 -0.49 -12.95 -4.41
C ALA A 495 0.20 -13.86 -5.45
N GLN A 496 1.47 -13.64 -5.74
CA GLN A 496 2.23 -14.48 -6.65
C GLN A 496 2.41 -15.91 -6.15
N PHE A 497 2.76 -16.09 -4.88
CA PHE A 497 2.93 -17.44 -4.34
C PHE A 497 1.59 -18.19 -4.29
N LEU A 498 0.50 -17.51 -3.95
CA LEU A 498 -0.85 -18.05 -4.05
C LEU A 498 -1.20 -18.44 -5.50
N ALA A 499 -0.88 -17.59 -6.47
CA ALA A 499 -1.11 -17.86 -7.88
C ALA A 499 -0.27 -19.05 -8.37
N LEU A 500 0.99 -19.14 -7.96
CA LEU A 500 1.87 -20.28 -8.27
C LEU A 500 1.28 -21.57 -7.72
N TRP A 501 0.85 -21.57 -6.45
CA TRP A 501 0.21 -22.72 -5.84
C TRP A 501 -1.07 -23.12 -6.60
N PHE A 502 -1.93 -22.17 -6.93
CA PHE A 502 -3.16 -22.38 -7.71
C PHE A 502 -2.91 -22.96 -9.10
N VAL A 503 -1.91 -22.43 -9.82
CA VAL A 503 -1.54 -22.94 -11.15
C VAL A 503 -1.02 -24.37 -11.05
N LEU A 504 -0.21 -24.69 -10.04
CA LEU A 504 0.30 -26.04 -9.83
C LEU A 504 -0.81 -27.03 -9.49
N GLU A 505 -1.73 -26.69 -8.58
CA GLU A 505 -2.91 -27.52 -8.27
C GLU A 505 -3.75 -27.78 -9.53
N SER A 506 -4.02 -26.72 -10.31
CA SER A 506 -4.80 -26.79 -11.55
C SER A 506 -4.11 -27.68 -12.60
N ALA A 507 -2.80 -27.53 -12.78
CA ALA A 507 -2.04 -28.31 -13.75
C ALA A 507 -1.97 -29.79 -13.40
N ILE A 508 -1.74 -30.13 -12.13
CA ILE A 508 -1.77 -31.52 -11.66
C ILE A 508 -3.18 -32.08 -11.85
N GLU A 509 -4.21 -31.28 -11.57
CA GLU A 509 -5.59 -31.70 -11.77
C GLU A 509 -5.93 -32.07 -13.21
N MET A 510 -5.55 -31.23 -14.15
CA MET A 510 -5.72 -31.50 -15.57
C MET A 510 -4.93 -32.74 -16.01
N ARG A 511 -3.69 -32.91 -15.53
CA ARG A 511 -2.83 -34.05 -15.92
C ARG A 511 -3.33 -35.39 -15.41
N THR A 512 -3.78 -35.48 -14.16
CA THR A 512 -4.34 -36.73 -13.61
C THR A 512 -5.56 -37.18 -14.42
N ARG A 513 -6.38 -36.23 -14.88
CA ARG A 513 -7.58 -36.51 -15.68
C ARG A 513 -7.29 -36.93 -17.11
N ALA A 514 -6.30 -36.30 -17.76
CA ALA A 514 -5.86 -36.74 -19.09
C ALA A 514 -5.41 -38.22 -19.06
N LYS A 515 -4.70 -38.62 -17.99
CA LYS A 515 -4.29 -40.01 -17.80
C LYS A 515 -5.47 -40.97 -17.58
N SER A 516 -6.47 -40.60 -16.78
CA SER A 516 -7.65 -41.46 -16.56
C SER A 516 -8.53 -41.59 -17.81
N SER A 517 -8.66 -40.51 -18.60
CA SER A 517 -9.43 -40.56 -19.86
C SER A 517 -8.78 -41.48 -20.91
N CYS A 518 -7.43 -41.53 -20.97
CA CYS A 518 -6.70 -42.43 -21.86
C CYS A 518 -6.74 -43.90 -21.39
N SER A 519 -6.78 -44.16 -20.08
CA SER A 519 -6.93 -45.54 -19.58
C SER A 519 -8.32 -46.11 -19.86
N ASP A 520 -9.37 -45.27 -19.76
CA ASP A 520 -10.75 -45.70 -20.03
C ASP A 520 -10.99 -46.00 -21.52
N THR A 521 -10.38 -45.21 -22.42
CA THR A 521 -10.43 -45.48 -23.88
C THR A 521 -9.60 -46.70 -24.30
N GLY A 522 -8.47 -46.97 -23.62
CA GLY A 522 -7.68 -48.19 -23.86
C GLY A 522 -8.34 -49.48 -23.34
N SER A 523 -9.18 -49.37 -22.30
CA SER A 523 -10.00 -50.49 -21.80
C SER A 523 -11.15 -50.83 -22.75
N MET A 524 -11.76 -49.83 -23.38
CA MET A 524 -12.91 -50.03 -24.28
C MET A 524 -12.54 -50.74 -25.59
N TYR A 525 -11.27 -50.70 -26.00
CA TYR A 525 -10.75 -51.44 -27.16
C TYR A 525 -10.29 -52.88 -26.86
N ARG A 526 -10.22 -53.30 -25.59
CA ARG A 526 -9.83 -54.68 -25.20
C ARG A 526 -11.01 -55.63 -24.98
N SER A 527 -12.23 -55.16 -25.15
CA SER A 527 -13.45 -55.98 -25.10
C SER A 527 -14.14 -55.98 -26.47
N GLY A 528 -13.46 -56.53 -27.48
CA GLY A 528 -14.06 -57.00 -28.74
C GLY A 528 -14.29 -58.51 -28.65
N PRO A 529 -15.38 -59.05 -29.24
CA PRO A 529 -15.88 -60.38 -28.91
C PRO A 529 -15.02 -61.48 -29.54
N ASP A 530 -14.42 -62.34 -28.72
CA ASP A 530 -14.13 -63.72 -29.12
C ASP A 530 -15.47 -64.44 -29.30
N ALA A 531 -16.03 -64.32 -30.50
CA ALA A 531 -17.12 -65.15 -30.97
C ALA A 531 -16.56 -66.56 -31.20
N GLY A 532 -16.90 -67.48 -30.31
CA GLY A 532 -16.76 -68.90 -30.54
C GLY A 532 -17.76 -69.41 -31.60
N TYR A 533 -17.32 -70.45 -32.31
CA TYR A 533 -18.01 -71.68 -32.74
C TYR A 533 -17.61 -72.08 -34.17
N GLY A 534 -17.18 -73.34 -34.33
CA GLY A 534 -17.10 -74.05 -35.62
C GLY A 534 -15.74 -74.62 -35.93
#